data_AF-K7N2D3-F1
#
_entry.id   AF-K7N2D3-F1
#
_cell.length_a   1.000
_cell.length_b   1.000
_cell.length_c   1.000
_cell.angle_alpha   90.00
_cell.angle_beta   90.00
_cell.angle_gamma   90.00
#
_symmetry.space_group_name_H-M   'P 1'
#
loop_
_entity.id
_entity.type
_entity.pdbx_description
1 polymer ?
#
loop_
_entity_poly.entity_id
_entity_poly.type
_entity_poly.pdbx_seq_one_letter_code
_entity_poly.pdbx_strand_id
1 'polypeptide(L)'
;MFGEISAKAAHMLSLHKVSDFFTRLIQRISPKSYQQAFGEVYVTQMFLENLCGDQVRFLVRSFAVPGNHVGQRCHGFRWPYGPVTIITPFNFPLEIPALQLMGALYMANKPVLKVDSKNWSKTSLLSKLEDLAERRKLANLTIDSVLTVSIACLLFPPSSNCSRI
;
A
#
# COMPACT_ATOMS: atom_id res chain seq x y z
N MET A 1 14.41 7.48 11.47
CA MET A 1 14.39 6.30 10.54
C MET A 1 13.57 6.53 9.28
N PHE A 2 12.24 6.28 9.24
CA PHE A 2 11.48 6.32 7.97
C PHE A 2 11.48 7.69 7.28
N GLY A 3 11.49 8.79 8.04
CA GLY A 3 11.64 10.14 7.48
C GLY A 3 12.95 10.37 6.74
N GLU A 4 14.06 9.84 7.26
CA GLU A 4 15.37 9.93 6.60
C GLU A 4 15.46 9.02 5.38
N ILE A 5 14.87 7.82 5.45
CA ILE A 5 14.79 6.90 4.31
C ILE A 5 14.01 7.56 3.17
N SER A 6 12.86 8.16 3.48
CA SER A 6 12.02 8.83 2.49
C SER A 6 12.72 10.05 1.89
N ALA A 7 13.41 10.86 2.72
CA ALA A 7 14.24 11.98 2.24
C ALA A 7 15.33 11.53 1.26
N LYS A 8 16.08 10.47 1.60
CA LYS A 8 17.14 9.92 0.74
C LYS A 8 16.58 9.32 -0.55
N ALA A 9 15.48 8.58 -0.46
CA ALA A 9 14.83 7.97 -1.62
C ALA A 9 14.27 9.04 -2.58
N ALA A 10 13.60 10.07 -2.04
CA ALA A 10 13.16 11.23 -2.78
C ALA A 10 14.33 11.94 -3.49
N HIS A 11 15.40 12.24 -2.76
CA HIS A 11 16.59 12.87 -3.34
C HIS A 11 17.21 12.02 -4.46
N MET A 12 17.24 10.69 -4.31
CA MET A 12 17.75 9.82 -5.38
C MET A 12 16.85 9.85 -6.62
N LEU A 13 15.53 9.88 -6.45
CA LEU A 13 14.58 9.98 -7.56
C LEU A 13 14.61 11.35 -8.24
N SER A 14 14.96 12.42 -7.53
CA SER A 14 15.08 13.76 -8.13
C SER A 14 16.27 13.90 -9.09
N LEU A 15 17.29 13.03 -8.96
CA LEU A 15 18.42 13.00 -9.89
C LEU A 15 17.94 12.58 -11.29
N HIS A 16 18.15 13.45 -12.29
CA HIS A 16 17.71 13.22 -13.68
C HIS A 16 18.10 11.85 -14.24
N LYS A 17 19.32 11.38 -13.93
CA LYS A 17 19.81 10.06 -14.37
C LYS A 17 18.98 8.91 -13.80
N VAL A 18 18.53 9.03 -12.56
CA VAL A 18 17.77 7.99 -11.85
C VAL A 18 16.31 8.05 -12.28
N SER A 19 15.72 9.24 -12.38
CA SER A 19 14.35 9.39 -12.86
C SER A 19 14.19 8.94 -14.31
N ASP A 20 15.10 9.30 -15.22
CA ASP A 20 15.09 8.79 -16.61
C ASP A 20 15.23 7.25 -16.63
N PHE A 21 16.14 6.69 -15.82
CA PHE A 21 16.29 5.23 -15.71
C PHE A 21 14.98 4.54 -15.33
N PHE A 22 14.30 4.99 -14.26
CA PHE A 22 13.01 4.42 -13.85
C PHE A 22 11.91 4.68 -14.88
N THR A 23 11.89 5.86 -15.49
CA THR A 23 10.94 6.20 -16.56
C THR A 23 11.05 5.22 -17.73
N ARG A 24 12.28 4.96 -18.20
CA ARG A 24 12.55 3.99 -19.28
C ARG A 24 12.23 2.55 -18.85
N LEU A 25 12.45 2.19 -17.59
CA LEU A 25 12.04 0.88 -17.07
C LEU A 25 10.51 0.72 -17.10
N ILE A 26 9.76 1.74 -16.69
CA ILE A 26 8.29 1.74 -16.74
C ILE A 26 7.82 1.57 -18.18
N GLN A 27 8.39 2.33 -19.14
CA GLN A 27 8.05 2.19 -20.56
C GLN A 27 8.26 0.77 -21.13
N ARG A 28 9.23 0.01 -20.59
CA ARG A 28 9.49 -1.38 -21.02
C ARG A 28 8.45 -2.37 -20.49
N ILE A 29 7.88 -2.10 -19.32
CA ILE A 29 6.88 -2.97 -18.67
C ILE A 29 5.47 -2.62 -19.15
N SER A 30 5.19 -1.33 -19.28
CA SER A 30 3.90 -0.79 -19.71
C SER A 30 4.13 0.21 -20.84
N PRO A 31 3.51 0.06 -22.03
CA PRO A 31 3.74 0.90 -23.20
C PRO A 31 3.10 2.28 -23.03
N LYS A 32 3.69 3.10 -22.15
CA LYS A 32 3.27 4.47 -21.86
C LYS A 32 4.18 5.49 -22.56
N SER A 33 3.64 6.67 -22.83
CA SER A 33 4.45 7.81 -23.27
C SER A 33 5.50 8.14 -22.20
N TYR A 34 6.60 8.76 -22.62
CA TYR A 34 7.68 9.13 -21.69
C TYR A 34 7.15 10.05 -20.59
N GLN A 35 6.30 11.03 -20.95
CA GLN A 35 5.71 11.97 -20.01
C GLN A 35 4.81 11.28 -18.98
N GLN A 36 4.02 10.28 -19.39
CA GLN A 36 3.16 9.55 -18.46
C GLN A 36 3.96 8.64 -17.53
N ALA A 37 4.98 7.95 -18.07
CA ALA A 37 5.88 7.13 -17.27
C ALA A 37 6.71 7.98 -16.28
N PHE A 38 7.17 9.15 -16.72
CA PHE A 38 7.86 10.11 -15.86
C PHE A 38 6.94 10.65 -14.77
N GLY A 39 5.65 10.86 -15.09
CA GLY A 39 4.63 11.24 -14.13
C GLY A 39 4.56 10.28 -12.94
N GLU A 40 4.64 8.96 -13.15
CA GLU A 40 4.65 7.98 -12.05
C GLU A 40 5.87 8.13 -11.14
N VAL A 41 7.06 8.32 -11.74
CA VAL A 41 8.30 8.53 -11.00
C VAL A 41 8.22 9.81 -10.18
N TYR A 42 7.73 10.89 -10.79
CA TYR A 42 7.57 12.18 -10.16
C TYR A 42 6.55 12.14 -9.01
N VAL A 43 5.38 11.55 -9.19
CA VAL A 43 4.39 11.39 -8.12
C VAL A 43 4.96 10.57 -6.95
N THR A 44 5.71 9.51 -7.26
CA THR A 44 6.40 8.70 -6.24
C THR A 44 7.43 9.52 -5.48
N GLN A 45 8.23 10.33 -6.18
CA GLN A 45 9.19 11.25 -5.56
C GLN A 45 8.48 12.23 -4.63
N MET A 46 7.44 12.93 -5.11
CA MET A 46 6.68 13.90 -4.34
C MET A 46 6.04 13.29 -3.10
N PHE A 47 5.52 12.06 -3.19
CA PHE A 47 4.99 11.34 -2.04
C PHE A 47 6.06 11.11 -0.95
N LEU A 48 7.26 10.71 -1.35
CA LEU A 48 8.38 10.50 -0.43
C LEU A 48 8.91 11.82 0.17
N GLU A 49 8.92 12.91 -0.60
CA GLU A 49 9.25 14.25 -0.10
C GLU A 49 8.22 14.73 0.94
N ASN A 50 6.93 14.53 0.67
CA ASN A 50 5.87 14.92 1.59
C ASN A 50 5.94 14.16 2.93
N LEU A 51 6.42 12.91 2.91
CA LEU A 51 6.55 12.03 4.06
C LEU A 51 8.01 11.86 4.49
N CYS A 52 8.79 12.95 4.45
CA CYS A 52 10.15 12.99 4.96
C CYS A 52 10.27 13.59 6.37
N GLY A 53 11.44 13.43 6.99
CA GLY A 53 11.70 13.96 8.33
C GLY A 53 10.68 13.49 9.37
N ASP A 54 10.07 14.44 10.09
CA ASP A 54 9.14 14.13 11.17
C ASP A 54 7.69 13.92 10.71
N GLN A 55 7.42 14.13 9.41
CA GLN A 55 6.08 14.00 8.82
C GLN A 55 5.50 12.60 8.97
N VAL A 56 6.34 11.56 8.90
CA VAL A 56 5.91 10.17 9.15
C VAL A 56 5.39 10.00 10.57
N ARG A 57 6.00 10.66 11.56
CA ARG A 57 5.52 10.60 12.95
C ARG A 57 4.21 11.34 13.12
N PHE A 58 4.07 12.51 12.48
CA PHE A 58 2.82 13.27 12.50
C PHE A 58 1.68 12.56 11.75
N LEU A 59 1.98 11.75 10.75
CA LEU A 59 0.99 10.92 10.06
C LEU A 59 0.27 9.96 11.03
N VAL A 60 0.97 9.43 12.04
CA VAL A 60 0.43 8.49 13.04
C VAL A 60 -0.09 9.21 14.29
N ARG A 61 -0.24 10.56 14.26
CA ARG A 61 -0.66 11.32 15.43
C ARG A 61 -2.05 10.91 15.90
N SER A 62 -2.16 10.50 17.17
CA SER A 62 -3.44 10.30 17.85
C SER A 62 -4.13 11.65 18.12
N PHE A 63 -5.45 11.67 18.15
CA PHE A 63 -6.22 12.88 18.46
C PHE A 63 -7.05 12.71 19.74
N ALA A 64 -7.35 13.83 20.37
CA ALA A 64 -8.32 13.89 21.45
C ALA A 64 -9.20 15.12 21.27
N VAL A 65 -10.51 14.95 21.32
CA VAL A 65 -11.51 16.02 21.14
C VAL A 65 -12.36 16.11 22.41
N PRO A 66 -12.57 17.31 22.98
CA PRO A 66 -13.50 17.47 24.10
C PRO A 66 -14.95 17.20 23.65
N GLY A 67 -15.73 16.58 24.52
CA GLY A 67 -17.18 16.45 24.32
C GLY A 67 -17.96 17.65 24.87
N ASN A 68 -19.28 17.61 24.71
CA ASN A 68 -20.18 18.67 25.16
C ASN A 68 -20.46 18.63 26.67
N HIS A 69 -20.14 17.52 27.35
CA HIS A 69 -20.42 17.32 28.77
C HIS A 69 -19.13 17.16 29.59
N VAL A 70 -19.18 17.56 30.86
CA VAL A 70 -18.06 17.38 31.80
C VAL A 70 -17.69 15.89 31.88
N GLY A 71 -16.41 15.59 31.71
CA GLY A 71 -15.88 14.22 31.68
C GLY A 71 -15.96 13.53 30.31
N GLN A 72 -16.65 14.12 29.33
CA GLN A 72 -16.71 13.57 27.98
C GLN A 72 -15.46 13.95 27.19
N ARG A 73 -14.72 12.95 26.71
CA ARG A 73 -13.58 13.12 25.82
C ARG A 73 -13.53 11.97 24.82
N CYS A 74 -13.35 12.30 23.55
CA CYS A 74 -13.11 11.31 22.51
C CYS A 74 -11.60 11.20 22.27
N HIS A 75 -11.07 9.98 22.31
CA HIS A 75 -9.69 9.68 21.96
C HIS A 75 -9.66 8.79 20.73
N GLY A 76 -8.89 9.18 19.72
CA GLY A 76 -8.60 8.37 18.54
C GLY A 76 -7.15 7.95 18.55
N PHE A 77 -6.90 6.66 18.66
CA PHE A 77 -5.56 6.07 18.55
C PHE A 77 -5.39 5.39 17.19
N ARG A 78 -4.16 5.38 16.68
CA ARG A 78 -3.79 4.66 15.46
C ARG A 78 -2.79 3.57 15.81
N TRP A 79 -3.09 2.33 15.40
CA TRP A 79 -2.28 1.15 15.67
C TRP A 79 -2.03 0.39 14.36
N PRO A 80 -0.89 -0.33 14.24
CA PRO A 80 -0.66 -1.23 13.11
C PRO A 80 -1.75 -2.30 13.06
N TYR A 81 -2.20 -2.61 11.85
CA TYR A 81 -3.07 -3.76 11.60
C TYR A 81 -2.31 -5.09 11.75
N GLY A 82 -1.03 -5.10 11.35
CA GLY A 82 -0.17 -6.28 11.38
C GLY A 82 0.25 -6.74 9.98
N PRO A 83 0.22 -8.06 9.66
CA PRO A 83 0.55 -8.56 8.33
C PRO A 83 -0.44 -8.06 7.28
N VAL A 84 0.09 -7.50 6.19
CA VAL A 84 -0.72 -7.03 5.05
C VAL A 84 -0.14 -7.54 3.75
N THR A 85 -0.99 -7.89 2.78
CA THR A 85 -0.55 -8.29 1.45
C THR A 85 -0.95 -7.20 0.45
N ILE A 86 0.02 -6.70 -0.29
CA ILE A 86 -0.17 -5.65 -1.28
C ILE A 86 -0.27 -6.30 -2.66
N ILE A 87 -1.45 -6.19 -3.26
CA ILE A 87 -1.71 -6.54 -4.64
C ILE A 87 -2.04 -5.25 -5.37
N THR A 88 -1.20 -4.85 -6.30
CA THR A 88 -1.37 -3.62 -7.07
C THR A 88 -1.68 -3.93 -8.52
N PRO A 89 -2.52 -3.09 -9.17
CA PRO A 89 -2.90 -3.29 -10.57
C PRO A 89 -1.71 -3.06 -11.51
N PHE A 90 -1.78 -3.65 -12.70
CA PHE A 90 -0.68 -3.67 -13.66
C PHE A 90 -0.35 -2.29 -14.28
N ASN A 91 -1.26 -1.31 -14.19
CA ASN A 91 -1.11 -0.07 -14.95
C ASN A 91 -0.09 0.89 -14.35
N PHE A 92 0.18 0.86 -13.04
CA PHE A 92 1.14 1.78 -12.39
C PHE A 92 2.22 0.97 -11.68
N PRO A 93 3.20 0.43 -12.44
CA PRO A 93 4.16 -0.54 -11.92
C PRO A 93 5.13 0.03 -10.88
N LEU A 94 5.24 1.36 -10.74
CA LEU A 94 6.06 1.99 -9.71
C LEU A 94 5.20 2.68 -8.64
N GLU A 95 4.33 3.60 -9.05
CA GLU A 95 3.62 4.52 -8.15
C GLU A 95 2.78 3.79 -7.10
N ILE A 96 1.79 2.99 -7.51
CA ILE A 96 0.88 2.33 -6.57
C ILE A 96 1.65 1.34 -5.66
N PRO A 97 2.52 0.43 -6.16
CA PRO A 97 3.32 -0.44 -5.29
C PRO A 97 4.15 0.33 -4.26
N ALA A 98 4.83 1.41 -4.68
CA ALA A 98 5.67 2.19 -3.79
C ALA A 98 4.84 2.90 -2.71
N LEU A 99 3.74 3.56 -3.10
CA LEU A 99 2.85 4.27 -2.17
C LEU A 99 2.23 3.32 -1.14
N GLN A 100 1.72 2.17 -1.59
CA GLN A 100 1.11 1.18 -0.70
C GLN A 100 2.14 0.54 0.23
N LEU A 101 3.33 0.21 -0.29
CA LEU A 101 4.42 -0.37 0.50
C LEU A 101 4.89 0.59 1.57
N MET A 102 5.19 1.83 1.20
CA MET A 102 5.68 2.84 2.12
C MET A 102 4.61 3.24 3.14
N GLY A 103 3.34 3.38 2.72
CA GLY A 103 2.22 3.62 3.63
C GLY A 103 2.06 2.50 4.68
N ALA A 104 2.18 1.24 4.27
CA ALA A 104 2.16 0.11 5.20
C ALA A 104 3.35 0.15 6.18
N LEU A 105 4.55 0.43 5.69
CA LEU A 105 5.76 0.53 6.53
C LEU A 105 5.69 1.69 7.53
N TYR A 106 5.21 2.86 7.11
CA TYR A 106 5.03 4.02 7.99
C TYR A 106 4.10 3.73 9.17
N MET A 107 3.09 2.88 8.94
CA MET A 107 2.15 2.44 9.96
C MET A 107 2.62 1.20 10.74
N ALA A 108 3.89 0.80 10.60
CA ALA A 108 4.47 -0.38 11.25
C ALA A 108 3.75 -1.71 10.93
N ASN A 109 3.10 -1.79 9.77
CA ASN A 109 2.57 -3.06 9.26
C ASN A 109 3.70 -3.93 8.71
N LYS A 110 3.43 -5.23 8.52
CA LYS A 110 4.35 -6.18 7.87
C LYS A 110 3.86 -6.46 6.45
N PRO A 111 4.26 -5.66 5.45
CA PRO A 111 3.80 -5.83 4.09
C PRO A 111 4.48 -7.01 3.38
N VAL A 112 3.70 -7.75 2.60
CA VAL A 112 4.16 -8.71 1.58
C VAL A 112 3.66 -8.20 0.23
N LEU A 113 4.57 -7.88 -0.68
CA LEU A 113 4.22 -7.40 -2.01
C LEU A 113 4.09 -8.57 -2.99
N LYS A 114 2.95 -8.67 -3.68
CA LYS A 114 2.80 -9.59 -4.82
C LYS A 114 3.57 -9.01 -6.01
N VAL A 115 4.75 -9.56 -6.28
CA VAL A 115 5.57 -9.22 -7.44
C VAL A 115 5.04 -9.97 -8.68
N ASP A 116 5.32 -9.44 -9.88
CA ASP A 116 5.02 -10.12 -11.15
C ASP A 116 5.53 -11.57 -11.16
N SER A 117 4.71 -12.46 -11.72
CA SER A 117 4.95 -13.91 -11.71
C SER A 117 6.22 -14.31 -12.47
N LYS A 118 6.65 -13.49 -13.44
CA LYS A 118 7.90 -13.72 -14.17
C LYS A 118 9.15 -13.69 -13.29
N ASN A 119 9.09 -13.06 -12.12
CA ASN A 119 10.21 -12.99 -11.18
C ASN A 119 10.20 -14.09 -10.12
N TRP A 120 9.15 -14.93 -10.07
CA TRP A 120 9.01 -15.95 -9.03
C TRP A 120 10.06 -17.05 -9.16
N SER A 121 10.42 -17.44 -10.39
CA SER A 121 11.46 -18.44 -10.67
C SER A 121 12.85 -18.02 -10.19
N LYS A 122 13.11 -16.72 -10.06
CA LYS A 122 14.40 -16.17 -9.61
C LYS A 122 14.46 -15.97 -8.10
N THR A 123 13.34 -16.07 -7.40
CA THR A 123 13.25 -15.77 -5.97
C THR A 123 13.05 -17.06 -5.17
N SER A 124 13.50 -17.11 -3.92
CA SER A 124 13.20 -18.22 -2.97
C SER A 124 11.72 -18.26 -2.52
N LEU A 125 10.81 -17.66 -3.29
CA LEU A 125 9.40 -17.48 -2.90
C LEU A 125 8.59 -18.72 -3.29
N LEU A 126 8.89 -19.34 -4.43
CA LEU A 126 8.26 -20.59 -4.87
C LEU A 126 8.42 -21.71 -3.84
N SER A 127 9.65 -21.97 -3.39
CA SER A 127 9.91 -23.00 -2.39
C SER A 127 9.21 -22.73 -1.05
N LYS A 128 9.05 -21.46 -0.64
CA LYS A 128 8.28 -21.09 0.55
C LYS A 128 6.78 -21.27 0.37
N LEU A 129 6.25 -20.99 -0.83
CA LEU A 129 4.84 -21.22 -1.13
C LEU A 129 4.52 -22.71 -1.17
N GLU A 130 5.41 -23.52 -1.73
CA GLU A 130 5.32 -24.99 -1.71
C GLU A 130 5.30 -25.52 -0.27
N ASP A 131 6.27 -25.13 0.57
CA ASP A 131 6.31 -25.51 1.99
C ASP A 131 5.06 -25.02 2.77
N LEU A 132 4.56 -23.82 2.51
CA LEU A 132 3.32 -23.34 3.11
C LEU A 132 2.08 -24.08 2.61
N ALA A 133 2.04 -24.46 1.33
CA ALA A 133 0.95 -25.22 0.74
C ALA A 133 0.90 -26.65 1.28
N GLU A 134 2.05 -27.29 1.47
CA GLU A 134 2.15 -28.61 2.12
C GLU A 134 1.63 -28.60 3.56
N ARG A 135 1.82 -27.49 4.28
CA ARG A 135 1.33 -27.32 5.65
C ARG A 135 -0.16 -26.94 5.73
N ARG A 136 -0.80 -26.53 4.62
CA ARG A 136 -2.21 -26.14 4.62
C ARG A 136 -3.10 -27.38 4.76
N LYS A 137 -3.81 -27.47 5.88
CA LYS A 137 -4.96 -28.36 6.06
C LYS A 137 -6.22 -27.66 5.55
N LEU A 138 -7.14 -28.40 4.92
CA LEU A 138 -8.43 -27.86 4.45
C LEU A 138 -9.22 -27.13 5.55
N ALA A 139 -9.10 -27.58 6.81
CA ALA A 139 -9.73 -26.94 7.96
C ALA A 139 -9.21 -25.51 8.27
N ASN A 140 -8.03 -25.13 7.77
CA ASN A 140 -7.44 -23.80 7.95
C ASN A 140 -7.67 -22.88 6.73
N LEU A 141 -8.50 -23.31 5.77
CA LEU A 141 -8.82 -22.50 4.60
C LEU A 141 -9.83 -21.41 4.99
N THR A 142 -9.33 -20.22 5.33
CA THR A 142 -10.16 -19.02 5.41
C THR A 142 -10.22 -18.38 4.02
N ILE A 143 -11.30 -18.64 3.29
CA ILE A 143 -11.71 -17.80 2.16
C ILE A 143 -12.41 -16.62 2.79
N ASP A 144 -11.65 -15.61 3.21
CA ASP A 144 -12.29 -14.33 3.49
C ASP A 144 -12.74 -13.78 2.13
N SER A 145 -13.99 -13.34 2.05
CA SER A 145 -14.47 -12.62 0.87
C SER A 145 -13.56 -11.42 0.70
N VAL A 146 -12.64 -11.47 -0.27
CA VAL A 146 -11.94 -10.28 -0.75
C VAL A 146 -13.05 -9.37 -1.22
N LEU A 147 -13.38 -8.41 -0.35
CA LEU A 147 -14.44 -7.44 -0.47
C LEU A 147 -14.15 -6.55 -1.68
N THR A 148 -14.32 -7.11 -2.87
CA THR A 148 -14.74 -6.34 -4.03
C THR A 148 -16.23 -6.13 -3.81
N VAL A 149 -16.60 -5.29 -2.84
CA VAL A 149 -17.88 -4.58 -2.92
C VAL A 149 -17.69 -3.63 -4.09
N SER A 150 -17.90 -4.20 -5.28
CA SER A 150 -18.19 -3.47 -6.49
C SER A 150 -19.28 -2.47 -6.13
N ILE A 151 -19.08 -1.25 -6.59
CA ILE A 151 -19.90 -0.03 -6.56
C ILE A 151 -21.44 -0.22 -6.61
N ALA A 152 -21.95 -1.41 -6.94
CA ALA A 152 -23.36 -1.80 -6.90
C ALA A 152 -24.06 -1.56 -5.54
N CYS A 153 -23.40 -1.77 -4.41
CA CYS A 153 -24.04 -1.58 -3.09
C CYS A 153 -24.15 -0.09 -2.69
N LEU A 154 -23.38 0.81 -3.31
CA LEU A 154 -23.45 2.25 -3.04
C LEU A 154 -24.52 2.96 -3.88
N LEU A 155 -24.93 2.37 -5.01
CA LEU A 155 -25.88 3.00 -5.95
C LEU A 155 -27.33 2.54 -5.79
N PHE A 156 -27.60 1.47 -5.03
CA PHE A 156 -28.98 1.05 -4.73
C PHE A 156 -29.22 1.11 -3.21
N PRO A 157 -29.95 2.12 -2.71
CA PRO A 157 -30.24 2.24 -1.30
C PRO A 157 -31.12 1.05 -0.83
N PRO A 158 -30.94 0.59 0.42
CA PRO A 158 -31.55 -0.64 0.91
C PRO A 158 -33.05 -0.47 1.13
N SER A 159 -33.85 -0.86 0.15
CA SER A 159 -35.28 -1.14 0.38
C SER A 159 -35.42 -2.53 1.00
N SER A 160 -35.75 -2.54 2.29
CA SER A 160 -36.35 -3.63 3.07
C SER A 160 -35.58 -4.95 3.25
N ASN A 161 -35.34 -5.28 4.53
CA ASN A 161 -35.10 -6.63 5.08
C ASN A 161 -33.70 -7.24 5.01
N CYS A 162 -32.69 -6.53 5.54
CA CYS A 162 -31.53 -7.22 6.12
C CYS A 162 -31.53 -7.03 7.65
N SER A 163 -32.41 -7.79 8.31
CA SER A 163 -32.47 -7.96 9.76
C SER A 163 -32.60 -9.45 10.03
N ARG A 164 -31.70 -10.00 10.87
CA ARG A 164 -31.36 -11.43 11.08
C ARG A 164 -30.42 -11.93 9.97
N ILE A 165 -29.14 -12.16 10.22
CA ILE A 165 -28.50 -13.07 11.20
C ILE A 165 -27.16 -12.48 11.61
#